data_AF-A0A251R2G2-F1
#
_entry.id   AF-A0A251R2G2-F1
#
_cell.length_a   1.000
_cell.length_b   1.000
_cell.length_c   1.000
_cell.angle_alpha   90.00
_cell.angle_beta   90.00
_cell.angle_gamma   90.00
#
_symmetry.space_group_name_H-M   'P 1'
#
loop_
_entity.id
_entity.type
_entity.pdbx_description
1 polymer ?
#
loop_
_entity_poly.entity_id
_entity_poly.type
_entity_poly.pdbx_seq_one_letter_code
_entity_poly.pdbx_strand_id
1 'polypeptide(L)' 'MKVEVEVISKEIIKPSSPTPDHLRYLQLSFLDQLAPPVYNPFVLFYEFNGEVTDRILGIDGKLLELTECYRN' A
#
# COMPACT_ATOMS: atom_id res chain seq x y z
N MET A 1 -7.91 23.87 16.65
CA MET A 1 -6.57 23.67 16.04
C MET A 1 -6.79 23.41 14.55
N LYS A 2 -6.19 24.22 13.67
CA LYS A 2 -6.23 24.00 12.22
C LYS A 2 -5.01 23.16 11.87
N VAL A 3 -5.21 21.97 11.33
CA VAL A 3 -4.14 21.12 10.83
C VAL A 3 -4.02 21.38 9.34
N GLU A 4 -2.85 21.80 8.90
CA GLU A 4 -2.53 22.00 7.49
C GLU A 4 -1.71 20.80 7.02
N VAL A 5 -2.17 20.15 5.95
CA VAL A 5 -1.54 18.97 5.36
C VAL A 5 -1.14 19.31 3.94
N GLU A 6 0.10 19.00 3.58
CA GLU A 6 0.64 19.17 2.24
C GLU A 6 1.04 17.80 1.68
N VAL A 7 0.69 17.54 0.42
CA VAL A 7 1.12 16.33 -0.28
C VAL A 7 2.51 16.58 -0.87
N ILE A 8 3.52 15.92 -0.32
CA ILE A 8 4.93 16.10 -0.73
C ILE A 8 5.33 15.24 -1.93
N SER A 9 4.68 14.09 -2.16
CA SER A 9 4.97 13.20 -3.28
C SER A 9 3.76 12.34 -3.65
N LYS A 10 3.75 11.83 -4.89
CA LYS A 10 2.78 10.86 -5.39
C LYS A 10 3.46 9.96 -6.42
N GLU A 11 3.46 8.66 -6.15
CA GLU A 11 4.17 7.69 -6.97
C GLU A 11 3.37 6.39 -7.12
N ILE A 12 3.73 5.60 -8.14
CA ILE A 12 3.21 4.24 -8.34
C ILE A 12 4.31 3.28 -7.94
N ILE A 13 4.11 2.62 -6.79
CA ILE A 13 5.02 1.59 -6.30
C ILE A 13 4.78 0.31 -7.10
N LYS A 14 5.80 -0.19 -7.81
CA LYS A 14 5.76 -1.46 -8.54
C LYS A 14 6.42 -2.55 -7.71
N PRO A 15 6.03 -3.82 -7.87
CA PRO A 15 6.76 -4.91 -7.25
C PRO A 15 8.25 -4.88 -7.63
N SER A 16 9.11 -5.26 -6.69
CA SER A 16 10.56 -5.35 -6.90
C SER A 16 10.93 -6.33 -8.01
N SER A 17 10.11 -7.37 -8.20
CA SER A 17 10.24 -8.40 -9.22
C SER A 17 8.96 -8.50 -10.05
N PRO A 18 9.03 -8.69 -11.38
CA PRO A 18 7.85 -8.84 -12.22
C PRO A 18 6.96 -10.00 -11.76
N THR A 19 5.66 -9.75 -11.63
CA THR A 19 4.69 -10.80 -11.30
C THR A 19 4.63 -11.85 -12.43
N PRO A 20 4.88 -13.14 -12.13
CA PRO A 20 4.78 -14.22 -13.11
C PRO A 20 3.40 -14.23 -13.81
N ASP A 21 3.36 -14.57 -15.09
CA ASP A 21 2.14 -14.46 -15.90
C ASP A 21 0.94 -15.24 -15.32
N HIS A 22 1.20 -16.42 -14.76
CA HIS A 22 0.17 -17.28 -14.17
C HIS A 22 -0.34 -16.80 -12.79
N LEU A 23 0.37 -15.86 -12.13
CA LEU A 23 0.00 -15.28 -10.85
C LEU A 23 -0.48 -13.83 -10.97
N ARG A 24 -0.53 -13.29 -12.19
CA ARG A 24 -0.84 -11.88 -12.42
C ARG A 24 -2.30 -11.53 -12.12
N TYR A 25 -3.20 -12.51 -12.18
CA TYR A 25 -4.64 -12.27 -12.09
C TYR A 25 -5.30 -13.17 -11.05
N LEU A 26 -5.95 -12.55 -10.07
CA LEU A 26 -6.87 -13.24 -9.17
C LEU A 26 -8.26 -13.30 -9.81
N GLN A 27 -8.87 -14.49 -9.83
CA GLN A 27 -10.25 -14.63 -10.27
C GLN A 27 -11.20 -14.14 -9.19
N LEU A 28 -12.12 -13.24 -9.57
CA LEU A 28 -13.10 -12.69 -8.64
C LEU A 28 -14.11 -13.75 -8.22
N SER A 29 -14.30 -13.92 -6.92
CA SER A 29 -15.32 -14.81 -6.38
C SER A 29 -16.73 -14.23 -6.60
N PHE A 30 -17.75 -15.02 -6.27
CA PHE A 30 -19.13 -14.55 -6.29
C PHE A 30 -19.36 -13.36 -5.34
N LEU A 31 -18.73 -13.37 -4.16
CA LEU A 31 -18.85 -12.27 -3.19
C LEU A 31 -18.18 -10.99 -3.69
N ASP A 32 -17.02 -11.11 -4.34
CA ASP A 32 -16.30 -9.96 -4.90
C ASP A 32 -17.11 -9.27 -6.00
N GLN A 33 -17.86 -10.03 -6.80
CA GLN A 33 -18.71 -9.50 -7.86
C GLN A 33 -19.98 -8.81 -7.36
N LEU A 34 -20.49 -9.23 -6.19
CA LEU A 34 -21.63 -8.58 -5.54
C LEU A 34 -21.24 -7.30 -4.81
N ALA A 35 -19.97 -7.18 -4.40
CA ALA A 35 -19.49 -6.02 -3.67
C ALA A 35 -19.57 -4.75 -4.53
N PRO A 36 -19.96 -3.60 -3.96
CA PRO A 36 -19.90 -2.32 -4.67
C PRO A 36 -18.47 -1.97 -5.08
N PRO A 37 -18.24 -1.42 -6.29
CA PRO A 37 -16.91 -1.07 -6.77
C PRO A 37 -16.44 0.26 -6.15
N VAL A 38 -16.16 0.26 -4.85
CA VAL A 38 -15.77 1.45 -4.07
C VAL A 38 -14.50 1.21 -3.27
N TYR A 39 -13.76 2.28 -2.98
CA TYR A 39 -12.62 2.22 -2.08
C TYR A 39 -13.08 2.26 -0.62
N ASN A 40 -12.37 1.52 0.24
CA ASN A 40 -12.54 1.56 1.69
C ASN A 40 -11.46 2.45 2.31
N PRO A 41 -11.75 3.72 2.67
CA PRO A 41 -10.74 4.63 3.23
C PRO A 41 -10.38 4.23 4.67
N PHE A 42 -9.08 4.20 4.98
CA PHE A 42 -8.57 3.96 6.33
C PHE A 42 -7.46 4.96 6.68
N VAL A 43 -7.43 5.42 7.94
CA VAL A 43 -6.42 6.32 8.49
C VAL A 43 -5.90 5.72 9.80
N LEU A 44 -4.58 5.59 9.92
CA LEU A 44 -3.90 5.06 11.11
C LEU A 44 -3.06 6.16 11.76
N PHE A 45 -3.17 6.30 13.09
CA PHE A 45 -2.40 7.24 13.88
C PHE A 45 -1.40 6.48 14.75
N TYR A 46 -0.14 6.92 14.73
CA TYR A 46 0.94 6.34 15.53
C TYR A 46 1.52 7.41 16.45
N GLU A 47 1.87 7.03 17.67
CA GLU A 47 2.56 7.93 18.58
C GLU A 47 3.96 8.28 18.06
N PHE A 48 4.39 9.51 18.33
CA PHE A 48 5.70 10.01 17.91
C PHE A 48 6.75 9.67 18.96
N ASN A 49 7.73 8.82 18.58
CA ASN A 49 8.73 8.30 19.51
C ASN A 49 10.08 9.07 19.49
N GLY A 50 10.14 10.26 18.87
CA GLY A 50 11.35 11.10 18.88
C GLY A 50 12.25 11.01 17.65
N GLU A 51 12.04 10.05 16.73
CA GLU A 51 12.81 9.92 15.48
C GLU A 51 11.94 10.24 14.25
N VAL A 52 12.16 11.40 13.64
CA VAL A 52 11.32 11.92 12.53
C VAL A 52 11.79 11.45 11.17
N THR A 53 13.10 11.26 10.97
CA THR A 53 13.68 11.33 9.62
C THR A 53 13.87 9.99 8.90
N ASP A 54 13.91 8.85 9.60
CA ASP A 54 14.21 7.55 8.97
C ASP A 54 12.95 6.77 8.55
N ARG A 55 11.75 7.23 8.92
CA ARG A 55 10.51 6.42 8.78
C ARG A 55 9.77 6.61 7.47
N ILE A 56 9.82 7.82 6.87
CA ILE A 56 9.16 8.05 5.57
C ILE A 56 9.89 7.29 4.45
N LEU A 57 11.24 7.27 4.49
CA LEU A 57 12.11 6.55 3.55
C LEU A 57 12.09 5.01 3.73
N GLY A 58 11.36 4.50 4.72
CA GLY A 58 11.27 3.06 5.01
C GLY A 58 9.91 2.46 4.71
N ILE A 59 8.86 3.25 4.51
CA ILE A 59 7.50 2.73 4.25
C ILE A 59 7.41 2.23 2.81
N ASP A 60 7.90 3.00 1.86
CA ASP A 60 8.03 2.63 0.45
C ASP A 60 8.82 1.32 0.28
N GLY A 61 10.00 1.22 0.92
CA GLY A 61 10.82 0.01 0.93
C GLY A 61 10.10 -1.22 1.50
N LYS A 62 9.37 -1.07 2.61
CA LYS A 62 8.60 -2.17 3.20
C LYS A 62 7.38 -2.55 2.36
N LEU A 63 6.71 -1.58 1.74
CA LEU A 63 5.59 -1.85 0.84
C LEU A 63 6.07 -2.62 -0.40
N LEU A 64 7.26 -2.32 -0.93
CA LEU A 64 7.89 -3.08 -2.00
C LEU A 64 8.09 -4.55 -1.60
N GLU A 65 8.65 -4.83 -0.43
CA GLU A 65 8.88 -6.19 0.06
C GLU A 65 7.58 -6.99 0.22
N LEU A 66 6.51 -6.37 0.75
CA LEU A 66 5.21 -7.04 0.90
C LEU A 66 4.58 -7.45 -0.43
N THR A 67 4.91 -6.77 -1.53
CA THR A 67 4.42 -7.17 -2.86
C THR A 67 5.10 -8.43 -3.42
N GLU A 68 6.12 -8.97 -2.75
CA GLU A 68 6.79 -10.22 -3.14
C GLU A 68 6.10 -11.49 -2.59
N CYS A 69 5.14 -11.33 -1.66
CA CYS A 69 4.66 -12.43 -0.81
C CYS A 69 3.79 -13.50 -1.51
N TYR A 70 3.51 -13.35 -2.80
CA TYR A 70 2.76 -14.34 -3.61
C TYR A 70 3.66 -15.28 -4.41
N ARG A 71 4.95 -15.41 -4.05
CA ARG A 71 5.93 -16.23 -4.78
C ARG A 71 5.85 -17.76 -4.53
N ASN A 72 4.89 -18.26 -3.74
CA ASN A 72 4.70 -19.70 -3.51
C ASN A 72 3.23 -20.10 -3.64
#